data_AF-A0AAV3Z2B9-F1
#
_entry.id   AF-A0AAV3Z2B9-F1
#
_cell.length_a   1.000
_cell.length_b   1.000
_cell.length_c   1.000
_cell.angle_alpha   90.00
_cell.angle_beta   90.00
_cell.angle_gamma   90.00
#
_symmetry.space_group_name_H-M   'P 1'
#
loop_
_entity.id
_entity.type
_entity.pdbx_description
1 polymer ?
#
loop_
_entity_poly.entity_id
_entity_poly.type
_entity_poly.pdbx_seq_one_letter_code
_entity_poly.pdbx_strand_id
1 'polypeptide(L)'
;MGNTSGVSCLKDGAEGTHLNKYLTPRQLQLVQDTWDIMKTDLPTLGLTVFLKLFQTEPDLKRLFPKIVQMNDKNELEWEVDKDMLQRLWPSLNHGFQTMLGEAYTKETMEAWRRLYSYISAQMKRGMNDPDAKLACDDDGTT
;
A
#
# COMPACT_ATOMS: atom_id res chain seq x y z
N MET A 1 19.44 14.03 -21.03
CA MET A 1 18.62 13.05 -21.78
C MET A 1 18.46 11.82 -20.92
N GLY A 2 17.22 11.37 -20.71
CA GLY A 2 16.88 9.97 -20.45
C GLY A 2 17.02 9.43 -19.03
N ASN A 3 15.99 9.63 -18.20
CA ASN A 3 15.40 8.58 -17.36
C ASN A 3 14.07 9.10 -16.80
N THR A 4 13.01 8.98 -17.59
CA THR A 4 11.62 9.21 -17.18
C THR A 4 10.73 8.00 -17.57
N SER A 5 11.33 6.84 -17.82
CA SER A 5 10.62 5.66 -18.33
C SER A 5 10.08 4.75 -17.22
N GLY A 6 10.54 4.90 -15.98
CA GLY A 6 10.10 4.07 -14.85
C GLY A 6 8.71 4.41 -14.28
N VAL A 7 8.14 5.57 -14.62
CA VAL A 7 6.85 6.04 -14.09
C VAL A 7 5.73 5.99 -15.14
N SER A 8 6.01 5.45 -16.33
CA SER A 8 5.04 5.45 -17.43
C SER A 8 4.01 4.30 -17.37
N CYS A 9 4.21 3.26 -16.55
CA CYS A 9 3.28 2.11 -16.50
C CYS A 9 2.04 2.35 -15.63
N LEU A 10 1.93 3.50 -14.95
CA LEU A 10 0.78 3.86 -14.12
C LEU A 10 -0.33 4.58 -14.91
N LYS A 11 -0.21 4.67 -16.24
CA LYS A 11 -1.16 5.42 -17.08
C LYS A 11 -2.15 4.58 -17.88
N ASP A 12 -2.14 3.26 -17.77
CA ASP A 12 -3.11 2.45 -18.48
C ASP A 12 -4.39 2.28 -17.68
N GLY A 13 -5.49 2.75 -18.27
CA GLY A 13 -6.86 2.78 -17.72
C GLY A 13 -7.49 1.43 -17.38
N ALA A 14 -6.70 0.36 -17.26
CA ALA A 14 -7.12 -0.95 -16.80
C ALA A 14 -7.20 -1.05 -15.26
N GLU A 15 -6.34 -0.34 -14.50
CA GLU A 15 -6.31 -0.46 -13.02
C GLU A 15 -7.61 0.02 -12.35
N GLY A 16 -8.28 1.01 -12.94
CA GLY A 16 -9.57 1.54 -12.45
C GLY A 16 -10.69 0.49 -12.43
N THR A 17 -10.63 -0.54 -13.27
CA THR A 17 -11.67 -1.58 -13.31
C THR A 17 -11.52 -2.64 -12.21
N HIS A 18 -10.29 -2.87 -11.72
CA HIS A 18 -10.03 -3.86 -10.69
C HIS A 18 -10.29 -3.31 -9.29
N LEU A 19 -9.92 -2.06 -9.00
CA LEU A 19 -10.16 -1.45 -7.69
C LEU A 19 -11.65 -1.34 -7.35
N ASN A 20 -12.48 -1.00 -8.34
CA ASN A 20 -13.93 -0.92 -8.22
C ASN A 20 -14.61 -2.28 -7.91
N LYS A 21 -13.89 -3.42 -8.07
CA LYS A 21 -14.36 -4.74 -7.62
C LYS A 21 -14.16 -4.94 -6.11
N TYR A 22 -13.23 -4.22 -5.49
CA TYR A 22 -12.87 -4.36 -4.07
C TYR A 22 -13.43 -3.24 -3.18
N LEU A 23 -13.59 -2.04 -3.74
CA LEU A 23 -14.15 -0.87 -3.07
C LEU A 23 -15.38 -0.36 -3.82
N THR A 24 -16.41 0.04 -3.05
CA THR A 24 -17.57 0.73 -3.63
C THR A 24 -17.22 2.18 -3.97
N PRO A 25 -17.98 2.86 -4.86
CA PRO A 25 -17.76 4.28 -5.14
C PRO A 25 -17.78 5.16 -3.89
N ARG A 26 -18.66 4.83 -2.93
CA ARG A 26 -18.72 5.50 -1.63
C ARG A 26 -17.45 5.30 -0.80
N GLN A 27 -16.94 4.07 -0.73
CA GLN A 27 -15.69 3.78 -0.02
C GLN A 27 -14.49 4.47 -0.67
N LEU A 28 -14.45 4.53 -1.99
CA LEU A 28 -13.41 5.26 -2.72
C LEU A 28 -13.45 6.76 -2.39
N GLN A 29 -14.65 7.35 -2.38
CA GLN A 29 -14.82 8.76 -2.00
C GLN A 29 -14.34 9.01 -0.57
N LEU A 30 -14.72 8.15 0.38
CA LEU A 30 -14.27 8.27 1.77
C LEU A 30 -12.75 8.22 1.89
N VAL A 31 -12.10 7.29 1.19
CA VAL A 31 -10.64 7.21 1.14
C VAL A 31 -10.06 8.49 0.57
N GLN A 32 -10.60 9.02 -0.54
CA GLN A 32 -10.11 10.24 -1.18
C GLN A 32 -10.26 11.46 -0.26
N ASP A 33 -11.45 11.68 0.29
CA ASP A 33 -11.74 12.81 1.18
C ASP A 33 -10.84 12.80 2.41
N THR A 34 -10.62 11.62 2.99
CA THR A 34 -9.80 11.49 4.20
C THR A 34 -8.30 11.43 3.89
N TRP A 35 -7.91 10.97 2.69
CA TRP A 35 -6.55 11.12 2.21
C TRP A 35 -6.18 12.59 2.02
N ASP A 36 -7.12 13.42 1.55
CA ASP A 36 -6.91 14.86 1.39
C ASP A 36 -6.62 15.58 2.70
N ILE A 37 -7.14 15.07 3.82
CA ILE A 37 -6.81 15.54 5.16
C ILE A 37 -5.44 14.99 5.59
N MET A 38 -5.21 13.68 5.47
CA MET A 38 -3.97 13.07 5.97
C MET A 38 -2.71 13.55 5.23
N LYS A 39 -2.83 13.81 3.91
CA LYS A 39 -1.69 14.21 3.08
C LYS A 39 -1.12 15.59 3.44
N THR A 40 -1.81 16.37 4.26
CA THR A 40 -1.31 17.68 4.70
C THR A 40 -0.12 17.56 5.66
N ASP A 41 0.02 16.42 6.35
CA ASP A 41 1.15 16.16 7.26
C ASP A 41 1.56 14.68 7.25
N LEU A 42 2.12 14.26 6.11
CA LEU A 42 2.71 12.93 5.95
C LEU A 42 3.87 12.65 6.91
N PRO A 43 4.77 13.62 7.25
CA PRO A 43 5.83 13.37 8.22
C PRO A 43 5.31 12.96 9.59
N THR A 44 4.32 13.68 10.14
CA THR A 44 3.71 13.34 11.45
C THR A 44 2.95 12.04 11.40
N LEU A 45 2.21 11.78 10.31
CA LEU A 45 1.51 10.50 10.12
C LEU A 45 2.51 9.34 10.09
N GLY A 46 3.57 9.45 9.29
CA GLY A 46 4.62 8.44 9.19
C GLY A 46 5.28 8.17 10.54
N LEU A 47 5.67 9.22 11.27
CA LEU A 47 6.25 9.08 12.60
C LEU A 47 5.30 8.37 13.57
N THR A 48 4.03 8.78 13.61
CA THR A 48 3.01 8.18 14.47
C THR A 48 2.84 6.69 14.17
N VAL A 49 2.73 6.32 12.89
CA VAL A 49 2.58 4.93 12.45
C VAL A 49 3.81 4.09 12.82
N PHE A 50 5.03 4.56 12.50
CA PHE A 50 6.24 3.78 12.77
C PHE A 50 6.58 3.70 14.26
N LEU A 51 6.37 4.77 15.03
CA LEU A 51 6.50 4.71 16.49
C LEU A 51 5.55 3.67 17.07
N LYS A 52 4.28 3.67 16.63
CA LYS A 52 3.30 2.68 17.10
C LYS A 52 3.66 1.25 16.69
N LEU A 53 4.13 1.07 15.46
CA LEU A 53 4.58 -0.22 14.95
C LEU A 53 5.71 -0.78 15.79
N PHE A 54 6.73 0.02 16.05
CA PHE A 54 7.91 -0.39 16.79
C PHE A 54 7.71 -0.53 18.30
N GLN A 55 6.68 0.10 18.86
CA GLN A 55 6.24 -0.16 20.22
C GLN A 55 5.52 -1.50 20.34
N THR A 56 4.69 -1.82 19.34
CA THR A 56 3.87 -3.04 19.35
C THR A 56 4.67 -4.26 18.90
N GLU A 57 5.57 -4.06 17.94
CA GLU A 57 6.29 -5.10 17.22
C GLU A 57 7.80 -4.77 17.17
N PRO A 58 8.51 -4.81 18.30
CA PRO A 58 9.92 -4.39 18.40
C PRO A 58 10.85 -5.20 17.50
N ASP A 59 10.51 -6.45 17.19
CA ASP A 59 11.30 -7.33 16.32
C ASP A 59 11.36 -6.82 14.88
N LEU A 60 10.35 -6.08 14.41
CA LEU A 60 10.32 -5.48 13.08
C LEU A 60 11.40 -4.40 12.89
N LYS A 61 11.96 -3.84 13.97
CA LYS A 61 13.09 -2.88 13.90
C LYS A 61 14.31 -3.50 13.21
N ARG A 62 14.51 -4.82 13.36
CA ARG A 62 15.66 -5.53 12.77
C ARG A 62 15.52 -5.70 11.26
N LEU A 63 14.30 -5.57 10.73
CA LEU A 63 14.01 -5.67 9.30
C LEU A 63 14.21 -4.33 8.57
N PHE A 64 14.09 -3.21 9.29
CA PHE A 64 14.14 -1.88 8.67
C PHE A 64 15.43 -1.58 7.88
N PRO A 65 16.64 -1.88 8.40
CA PRO A 65 17.87 -1.69 7.63
C PRO A 65 17.88 -2.50 6.33
N LYS A 66 17.29 -3.69 6.33
CA LYS A 66 17.21 -4.59 5.16
C LYS A 66 16.17 -4.17 4.13
N ILE A 67 15.11 -3.46 4.57
CA ILE A 67 14.09 -2.90 3.67
C ILE A 67 14.61 -1.61 3.02
N VAL A 68 15.32 -0.78 3.79
CA VAL A 68 15.85 0.52 3.32
C VAL A 68 17.10 0.33 2.45
N GLN A 69 17.93 -0.66 2.77
CA GLN A 69 19.01 -1.10 1.90
C GLN A 69 18.42 -2.10 0.89
N MET A 70 17.80 -1.59 -0.18
CA MET A 70 17.74 -2.38 -1.42
C MET A 70 19.20 -2.67 -1.77
N ASN A 71 19.63 -3.90 -1.50
CA ASN A 71 20.92 -4.45 -1.89
C ASN A 71 21.22 -4.12 -3.36
N ASP A 72 22.49 -3.94 -3.71
CA ASP A 72 22.99 -3.49 -5.03
C ASP A 72 22.49 -4.34 -6.23
N LYS A 73 21.77 -5.42 -5.96
CA LYS A 73 21.25 -6.40 -6.91
C LYS A 73 19.73 -6.31 -7.15
N ASN A 74 19.01 -5.40 -6.47
CA ASN A 74 17.54 -5.29 -6.61
C ASN A 74 16.80 -6.60 -6.25
N GLU A 75 17.42 -7.49 -5.48
CA GLU A 75 16.89 -8.78 -5.08
C GLU A 75 16.20 -8.64 -3.72
N LEU A 76 14.93 -9.02 -3.60
CA LEU A 76 14.26 -9.05 -2.31
C LEU A 76 14.97 -10.08 -1.41
N GLU A 77 15.88 -9.60 -0.57
CA GLU A 77 16.65 -10.43 0.37
C GLU A 77 15.76 -11.10 1.42
N TRP A 78 14.54 -10.58 1.58
CA TRP A 78 13.52 -11.10 2.46
C TRP A 78 12.22 -11.28 1.68
N GLU A 79 11.64 -12.47 1.80
CA GLU A 79 10.20 -12.60 1.63
C GLU A 79 9.57 -11.60 2.59
N VAL A 80 8.94 -10.54 2.06
CA VAL A 80 8.04 -9.71 2.86
C VAL A 80 7.04 -10.67 3.46
N ASP A 81 7.26 -11.00 4.73
CA ASP A 81 6.47 -11.99 5.42
C ASP A 81 5.01 -11.52 5.34
N LYS A 82 4.13 -12.45 4.97
CA LYS A 82 2.69 -12.21 4.93
C LYS A 82 2.21 -11.64 6.28
N ASP A 83 2.92 -11.98 7.34
CA ASP A 83 2.69 -11.51 8.70
C ASP A 83 3.15 -10.06 8.90
N MET A 84 4.22 -9.59 8.24
CA MET A 84 4.68 -8.20 8.36
C MET A 84 3.63 -7.21 7.88
N LEU A 85 3.03 -7.44 6.71
CA LEU A 85 1.95 -6.60 6.19
C LEU A 85 0.74 -6.67 7.14
N GLN A 86 0.36 -7.85 7.62
CA GLN A 86 -0.75 -7.95 8.58
C GLN A 86 -0.46 -7.21 9.90
N ARG A 87 0.78 -7.23 10.38
CA ARG A 87 1.24 -6.53 11.59
C ARG A 87 1.35 -5.01 11.41
N LEU A 88 1.43 -4.52 10.18
CA LEU A 88 1.45 -3.08 9.89
C LEU A 88 0.07 -2.43 10.03
N TRP A 89 -1.01 -3.15 9.68
CA TRP A 89 -2.37 -2.61 9.70
C TRP A 89 -2.78 -1.96 11.03
N PRO A 90 -2.59 -2.58 12.22
CA PRO A 90 -2.95 -1.95 13.49
C PRO A 90 -2.30 -0.58 13.72
N SER A 91 -1.06 -0.40 13.25
CA SER A 91 -0.32 0.86 13.40
C SER A 91 -0.78 1.92 12.40
N LEU A 92 -1.08 1.52 11.16
CA LEU A 92 -1.73 2.39 10.18
C LEU A 92 -3.11 2.84 10.66
N ASN A 93 -3.94 1.90 11.13
CA ASN A 93 -5.26 2.19 11.66
C ASN A 93 -5.20 3.17 12.83
N HIS A 94 -4.21 3.01 13.73
CA HIS A 94 -3.97 3.97 14.81
C HIS A 94 -3.57 5.35 14.27
N GLY A 95 -2.61 5.42 13.35
CA GLY A 95 -2.19 6.70 12.75
C GLY A 95 -3.32 7.42 12.04
N PHE A 96 -4.16 6.68 11.29
CA PHE A 96 -5.34 7.23 10.63
C PHE A 96 -6.35 7.77 11.64
N GLN A 97 -6.63 7.02 12.70
CA GLN A 97 -7.52 7.48 13.77
C GLN A 97 -7.00 8.74 14.46
N THR A 98 -5.69 8.82 14.71
CA THR A 98 -5.07 9.99 15.35
C THR A 98 -5.14 11.23 14.46
N MET A 99 -4.89 11.08 13.15
CA MET A 99 -4.88 12.21 12.21
C MET A 99 -6.29 12.67 11.83
N LEU A 100 -7.21 11.74 11.64
CA LEU A 100 -8.56 12.03 11.15
C LEU A 100 -9.55 12.37 12.28
N GLY A 101 -9.27 11.97 13.52
CA GLY A 101 -10.12 12.27 14.66
C GLY A 101 -11.58 11.88 14.42
N GLU A 102 -12.48 12.85 14.47
CA GLU A 102 -13.93 12.64 14.26
C GLU A 102 -14.28 12.21 12.83
N ALA A 103 -13.46 12.53 11.82
CA ALA A 103 -13.65 12.07 10.45
C ALA A 103 -13.36 10.56 10.28
N TYR A 104 -12.72 9.92 11.28
CA TYR A 104 -12.45 8.48 11.30
C TYR A 104 -13.66 7.67 11.75
N THR A 105 -14.72 7.71 10.95
CA THR A 105 -15.93 6.91 11.19
C THR A 105 -15.67 5.41 10.93
N LYS A 106 -16.61 4.56 11.35
CA LYS A 106 -16.57 3.12 11.02
C LYS A 106 -16.53 2.88 9.51
N GLU A 107 -17.29 3.66 8.74
CA GLU A 107 -17.34 3.58 7.27
C GLU A 107 -15.98 3.92 6.66
N THR A 108 -15.34 4.98 7.17
CA THR A 108 -13.99 5.41 6.79
C THR A 108 -12.94 4.33 7.09
N MET A 109 -12.96 3.78 8.30
CA MET A 109 -12.03 2.73 8.72
C MET A 109 -12.15 1.48 7.85
N GLU A 110 -13.38 1.03 7.56
CA GLU A 110 -13.62 -0.11 6.69
C GLU A 110 -13.14 0.14 5.25
N ALA A 111 -13.34 1.35 4.72
CA ALA A 111 -12.87 1.73 3.39
C ALA A 111 -11.33 1.66 3.30
N TRP A 112 -10.62 2.24 4.27
CA TRP A 112 -9.16 2.15 4.37
C TRP A 112 -8.66 0.72 4.55
N ARG A 113 -9.38 -0.10 5.35
CA ARG A 113 -9.03 -1.52 5.55
C ARG A 113 -9.15 -2.31 4.26
N ARG A 114 -10.20 -2.07 3.47
CA ARG A 114 -10.40 -2.71 2.17
C ARG A 114 -9.31 -2.31 1.17
N LEU A 115 -8.97 -1.03 1.12
CA LEU A 115 -7.86 -0.54 0.30
C LEU A 115 -6.54 -1.20 0.70
N TYR A 116 -6.23 -1.20 1.99
CA TYR A 116 -5.01 -1.82 2.52
C TYR A 116 -4.94 -3.32 2.18
N SER A 117 -6.06 -4.03 2.30
CA SER A 117 -6.16 -5.45 1.96
C SER A 117 -5.93 -5.69 0.47
N TYR A 118 -6.48 -4.82 -0.40
CA TYR A 118 -6.25 -4.88 -1.84
C TYR A 118 -4.77 -4.68 -2.17
N ILE A 119 -4.13 -3.62 -1.65
CA ILE A 119 -2.71 -3.33 -1.87
C ILE A 119 -1.85 -4.51 -1.39
N SER A 120 -2.12 -5.03 -0.20
CA SER A 120 -1.41 -6.19 0.37
C SER A 120 -1.56 -7.43 -0.51
N ALA A 121 -2.74 -7.64 -1.11
CA ALA A 121 -2.96 -8.75 -2.03
C ALA A 121 -2.19 -8.58 -3.35
N GLN A 122 -2.12 -7.36 -3.89
CA GLN A 122 -1.33 -7.07 -5.10
C GLN A 122 0.17 -7.23 -4.84
N MET A 123 0.68 -6.74 -3.70
CA MET A 123 2.07 -6.94 -3.29
C MET A 123 2.43 -8.43 -3.21
N LYS A 124 1.56 -9.25 -2.58
CA LYS A 124 1.76 -10.70 -2.51
C LYS A 124 1.76 -11.36 -3.88
N ARG A 125 0.88 -10.92 -4.79
CA ARG A 125 0.85 -11.45 -6.17
C ARG A 125 2.13 -11.13 -6.92
N GLY A 126 2.55 -9.86 -6.92
CA GLY A 126 3.78 -9.45 -7.61
C GLY A 126 5.05 -10.10 -7.05
N MET A 127 5.06 -10.47 -5.77
CA MET A 127 6.19 -11.21 -5.19
C MET A 127 6.20 -12.71 -5.53
N ASN A 128 5.03 -13.35 -5.55
CA ASN A 128 4.93 -14.78 -5.86
C ASN A 128 5.04 -15.06 -7.36
N ASP A 129 4.76 -14.04 -8.18
CA ASP A 129 4.81 -14.11 -9.63
C ASP A 129 5.33 -12.76 -10.17
N PRO A 130 6.66 -12.55 -10.15
CA PRO A 130 7.28 -11.30 -10.60
C PRO A 130 7.06 -11.04 -12.10
N ASP A 131 6.76 -12.10 -12.88
CA ASP A 131 6.51 -12.03 -14.32
C ASP A 131 5.00 -11.91 -14.67
N ALA A 132 4.10 -11.97 -13.69
CA ALA A 132 2.63 -11.83 -13.88
C ALA A 132 2.20 -10.49 -14.51
N LYS A 133 3.10 -9.51 -14.64
CA LYS A 133 2.89 -8.30 -15.47
C LYS A 133 3.85 -8.27 -16.67
N LEU A 134 3.85 -9.33 -17.49
CA LEU A 134 4.24 -9.27 -18.91
C LEU A 134 3.26 -9.97 -19.86
N ALA A 135 2.30 -10.75 -19.35
CA ALA A 135 1.19 -11.29 -20.13
C ALA A 135 -0.02 -10.34 -20.05
N CYS A 136 0.12 -9.12 -20.56
CA CYS A 136 -1.05 -8.40 -21.05
C CYS A 136 -1.46 -9.11 -22.34
N ASP A 137 -2.48 -9.96 -22.25
CA ASP A 137 -3.37 -10.42 -23.32
C ASP A 137 -2.83 -10.24 -24.75
N ASP A 138 -2.08 -11.24 -25.24
CA ASP A 138 -2.09 -11.56 -26.67
C ASP A 138 -3.44 -12.23 -26.96
N ASP A 139 -4.49 -11.42 -27.11
CA ASP A 139 -5.72 -11.85 -27.78
C ASP A 139 -5.71 -11.31 -29.21
N GLY A 140 -5.21 -12.18 -30.09
CA GLY A 140 -5.68 -12.39 -31.46
C GLY A 140 -6.26 -11.19 -32.21
N THR A 141 -5.47 -10.64 -33.12
CA THR A 141 -6.04 -10.18 -34.40
C THR A 141 -5.18 -10.71 -35.55
N THR A 142 -5.57 -11.84 -36.10
CA THR A 142 -5.51 -12.08 -37.55
C THR A 142 -6.69 -12.95 -37.96
#